data_AF-A0A7L1JBV2-F1
#
_entry.id   AF-A0A7L1JBV2-F1
#
_cell.length_a   1.000
_cell.length_b   1.000
_cell.length_c   1.000
_cell.angle_alpha   90.00
_cell.angle_beta   90.00
_cell.angle_gamma   90.00
#
_symmetry.space_group_name_H-M   'P 1'
#
loop_
_entity.id
_entity.type
_entity.pdbx_description
1 polymer ?
#
loop_
_entity_poly.entity_id
_entity_poly.type
_entity_poly.pdbx_seq_one_letter_code
_entity_poly.pdbx_strand_id
1 'polypeptide(L)'
;MPVFNWVALKPSQIDGTVFTELNDEKVLQELDMSDFEEQFKTKAQGPALDISALKVKATQKAPSKVTLMESNRAKNLAITLRKGGRSIQDICTAIETYDQQALSLDFLELLLRFLPTEYERTLIGKFEREQQPPEELSDEDQFMIRFSKIPRLAERMNVMIFLGNFNDTAQLLMPVEGPQSLPWAEVRWGGGRGVGADAALSQLLEMKSTDRKQTLLHYLVRVIMEKYPELTGFHTELHFLDKAGTVSLDGVLQDVRSLQQGMELTRREFMRQDDSPVLKDFLRVNSEVMEKLQADSRTAKEAYESAVEYFGENPKTSPPTTFFPMFMRF
;
A
#
# COMPACT_ATOMS: atom_id res chain seq x y z
N MET A 1 14.57 -31.19 -14.31
CA MET A 1 14.51 -31.11 -12.83
C MET A 1 13.59 -29.97 -12.40
N PRO A 2 12.93 -30.05 -11.22
CA PRO A 2 12.23 -28.91 -10.63
C PRO A 2 13.15 -27.70 -10.53
N VAL A 3 12.60 -26.51 -10.74
CA VAL A 3 13.33 -25.26 -10.49
C VAL A 3 13.48 -25.10 -8.99
N PHE A 4 14.72 -24.90 -8.52
CA PHE A 4 14.98 -24.57 -7.13
C PHE A 4 14.77 -23.06 -6.94
N ASN A 5 13.68 -22.69 -6.26
CA ASN A 5 13.24 -21.29 -6.07
C ASN A 5 14.06 -20.57 -4.99
N TRP A 6 15.38 -20.56 -5.11
CA TRP A 6 16.27 -19.77 -4.27
C TRP A 6 16.44 -18.33 -4.81
N VAL A 7 16.67 -17.39 -3.91
CA VAL A 7 17.10 -16.04 -4.28
C VAL A 7 18.63 -16.03 -4.27
N ALA A 8 19.23 -16.09 -5.46
CA ALA A 8 20.68 -16.06 -5.59
C ALA A 8 21.25 -14.70 -5.15
N LEU A 9 22.37 -14.73 -4.42
CA LEU A 9 23.12 -13.53 -4.08
C LEU A 9 23.82 -12.97 -5.32
N LYS A 10 23.84 -11.64 -5.46
CA LYS A 10 24.62 -11.00 -6.54
C LYS A 10 26.11 -11.14 -6.24
N PRO A 11 27.00 -11.25 -7.25
CA PRO A 11 28.44 -11.38 -7.02
C PRO A 11 29.04 -10.31 -6.09
N SER A 12 28.54 -9.07 -6.17
CA SER A 12 28.95 -7.97 -5.30
C SER A 12 28.57 -8.12 -3.82
N GLN A 13 27.74 -9.11 -3.47
CA GLN A 13 27.27 -9.40 -2.12
C GLN A 13 27.92 -10.67 -1.54
N ILE A 14 28.78 -11.35 -2.31
CA ILE A 14 29.38 -12.63 -1.95
C ILE A 14 30.69 -12.43 -1.17
N ASP A 15 31.44 -11.36 -1.47
CA ASP A 15 32.73 -11.07 -0.83
C ASP A 15 32.61 -10.92 0.69
N GLY A 16 33.37 -11.73 1.43
CA GLY A 16 33.39 -11.72 2.89
C GLY A 16 32.27 -12.54 3.55
N THR A 17 31.56 -13.37 2.79
CA THR A 17 30.52 -14.27 3.31
C THR A 17 31.02 -15.72 3.39
N VAL A 18 30.26 -16.61 4.00
CA VAL A 18 30.58 -18.06 4.00
C VAL A 18 30.69 -18.64 2.58
N PHE A 19 30.00 -18.05 1.60
CA PHE A 19 30.01 -18.52 0.21
C PHE A 19 31.34 -18.29 -0.50
N THR A 20 32.22 -17.40 -0.01
CA THR A 20 33.60 -17.27 -0.53
C THR A 20 34.51 -18.43 -0.13
N GLU A 21 34.15 -19.17 0.93
CA GLU A 21 34.95 -20.30 1.44
C GLU A 21 34.44 -21.66 0.97
N LEU A 22 33.26 -21.70 0.36
CA LEU A 22 32.64 -22.93 -0.16
C LEU A 22 33.13 -23.22 -1.58
N ASN A 23 33.56 -24.46 -1.81
CA ASN A 23 34.00 -24.96 -3.11
C ASN A 23 32.98 -25.99 -3.64
N ASP A 24 32.17 -25.56 -4.58
CA ASP A 24 31.14 -26.36 -5.25
C ASP A 24 31.71 -27.38 -6.25
N GLU A 25 32.88 -27.13 -6.83
CA GLU A 25 33.55 -28.08 -7.73
C GLU A 25 33.88 -29.41 -7.06
N LYS A 26 34.26 -29.40 -5.77
CA LYS A 26 34.49 -30.64 -5.01
C LYS A 26 33.21 -31.45 -4.84
N VAL A 27 32.10 -30.78 -4.54
CA VAL A 27 30.79 -31.44 -4.36
C VAL A 27 30.31 -32.02 -5.68
N LEU A 28 30.51 -31.31 -6.80
CA LEU A 28 30.13 -31.77 -8.14
C LEU A 28 30.93 -32.99 -8.62
N GLN A 29 32.14 -33.21 -8.11
CA GLN A 29 32.94 -34.41 -8.40
C GLN A 29 32.49 -35.64 -7.60
N GLU A 30 31.91 -35.43 -6.42
CA GLU A 30 31.41 -36.50 -5.55
C GLU A 30 29.92 -36.84 -5.84
N LEU A 31 29.18 -35.94 -6.48
CA LEU A 31 27.76 -36.13 -6.77
C LEU A 31 27.55 -36.94 -8.06
N ASP A 32 26.81 -38.05 -7.96
CA ASP A 32 26.33 -38.79 -9.14
C ASP A 32 25.17 -38.03 -9.80
N MET A 33 25.49 -37.25 -10.83
CA MET A 33 24.51 -36.47 -11.58
C MET A 33 23.46 -37.33 -12.30
N SER A 34 23.78 -38.59 -12.61
CA SER A 34 22.85 -39.50 -13.29
C SER A 34 21.76 -39.99 -12.34
N ASP A 35 22.13 -40.40 -11.13
CA ASP A 35 21.17 -40.78 -10.08
C ASP A 35 20.34 -39.57 -9.62
N PHE A 36 20.99 -38.41 -9.47
CA PHE A 36 20.32 -37.17 -9.10
C PHE A 36 19.26 -36.75 -10.14
N GLU A 37 19.58 -36.78 -11.43
CA GLU A 37 18.60 -36.46 -12.47
C GLU A 37 17.45 -37.48 -12.51
N GLU A 38 17.72 -38.77 -12.29
CA GLU A 38 16.69 -39.81 -12.25
C GLU A 38 15.70 -39.63 -11.10
N GLN A 39 16.20 -39.28 -9.90
CA GLN A 39 15.37 -39.06 -8.73
C GLN A 39 14.57 -37.75 -8.78
N PHE A 40 15.11 -36.72 -9.45
CA PHE A 40 14.51 -35.38 -9.52
C PHE A 40 14.03 -34.99 -10.93
N LYS A 41 13.80 -35.92 -11.86
CA LYS A 41 13.17 -35.62 -13.15
C LYS A 41 11.68 -35.28 -12.98
N THR A 42 11.18 -34.30 -13.73
CA THR A 42 9.75 -33.96 -13.75
C THR A 42 9.04 -34.73 -14.86
N LYS A 43 7.72 -34.96 -14.71
CA LYS A 43 6.88 -35.73 -15.66
C LYS A 43 6.83 -35.17 -17.10
N ALA A 44 7.54 -34.09 -17.40
CA ALA A 44 7.64 -33.50 -18.73
C ALA A 44 8.72 -34.14 -19.63
N GLN A 45 9.52 -35.07 -19.10
CA GLN A 45 10.43 -35.91 -19.89
C GLN A 45 9.81 -37.32 -20.00
N GLY A 46 9.18 -37.61 -21.14
CA GLY A 46 8.70 -38.96 -21.45
C GLY A 46 9.86 -39.97 -21.55
N PRO A 47 9.58 -41.28 -21.58
CA PRO A 47 10.64 -42.28 -21.73
C PRO A 47 11.42 -42.05 -23.03
N ALA A 48 12.73 -42.31 -23.00
CA ALA A 48 13.62 -42.16 -24.14
C ALA A 48 13.02 -42.89 -25.35
N LEU A 49 12.73 -42.14 -26.42
CA LEU A 49 12.20 -42.68 -27.65
C LEU A 49 13.32 -43.45 -28.38
N ASP A 50 13.08 -44.73 -28.60
CA ASP A 50 13.90 -45.59 -29.45
C ASP A 50 13.94 -45.02 -30.89
N ILE A 51 15.16 -44.75 -31.36
CA ILE A 51 15.47 -44.11 -32.65
C ILE A 51 15.35 -45.17 -33.75
N SER A 52 14.15 -45.67 -34.01
CA SER A 52 13.93 -46.59 -35.14
C SER A 52 12.54 -46.55 -35.77
N ALA A 53 11.60 -45.75 -35.24
CA ALA A 53 10.21 -45.73 -35.72
C ALA A 53 9.74 -44.40 -36.36
N LEU A 54 10.64 -43.50 -36.76
CA LEU A 54 10.30 -42.25 -37.45
C LEU A 54 10.55 -42.34 -38.96
N LYS A 55 9.76 -43.15 -39.65
CA LYS A 55 9.43 -42.90 -41.05
C LYS A 55 7.92 -42.95 -41.22
N VAL A 56 7.39 -41.89 -41.82
CA VAL A 56 5.99 -41.69 -42.23
C VAL A 56 5.05 -41.20 -41.12
N LYS A 57 5.14 -39.91 -40.83
CA LYS A 57 3.98 -39.00 -40.91
C LYS A 57 4.47 -37.55 -40.92
N ALA A 58 4.29 -36.89 -42.07
CA ALA A 58 4.47 -35.48 -42.23
C ALA A 58 3.42 -34.76 -41.38
N THR A 59 3.81 -34.29 -40.19
CA THR A 59 3.06 -33.30 -39.44
C THR A 59 3.57 -31.93 -39.88
N GLN A 60 2.68 -31.11 -40.42
CA GLN A 60 2.96 -29.72 -40.77
C GLN A 60 3.64 -29.04 -39.57
N LYS A 61 4.88 -28.61 -39.77
CA LYS A 61 5.64 -27.84 -38.79
C LYS A 61 4.99 -26.46 -38.75
N ALA A 62 4.18 -26.20 -37.72
CA ALA A 62 3.72 -24.84 -37.44
C ALA A 62 4.97 -23.95 -37.32
N PRO A 63 4.99 -22.75 -37.93
CA PRO A 63 6.13 -21.86 -37.82
C PRO A 63 6.38 -21.58 -36.34
N SER A 64 7.65 -21.61 -35.93
CA SER A 64 8.06 -21.26 -34.58
C SER A 64 7.65 -19.81 -34.32
N LYS A 65 6.49 -19.60 -33.69
CA LYS A 65 6.04 -18.27 -33.30
C LYS A 65 7.11 -17.65 -32.41
N VAL A 66 7.72 -16.56 -32.87
CA VAL A 66 8.62 -15.73 -32.07
C VAL A 66 7.83 -15.36 -30.80
N THR A 67 8.37 -15.68 -29.63
CA THR A 67 7.72 -15.39 -28.35
C THR A 67 8.59 -14.38 -27.61
N LEU A 68 8.05 -13.21 -27.28
CA LEU A 68 8.80 -12.13 -26.61
C LEU A 68 8.72 -12.28 -25.08
N MET A 69 7.61 -12.84 -24.59
CA MET A 69 7.37 -13.08 -23.18
C MET A 69 7.56 -14.55 -22.79
N GLU A 70 7.93 -14.80 -21.53
CA GLU A 70 7.93 -16.15 -20.97
C GLU A 70 6.50 -16.73 -20.94
N SER A 71 6.35 -18.02 -21.24
CA SER A 71 5.05 -18.68 -21.40
C SER A 71 4.11 -18.52 -20.19
N ASN A 72 4.63 -18.60 -18.96
CA ASN A 72 3.80 -18.41 -17.76
C ASN A 72 3.34 -16.96 -17.60
N ARG A 73 4.23 -16.01 -17.88
CA ARG A 73 3.90 -14.58 -17.80
C ARG A 73 2.88 -14.18 -18.86
N ALA A 74 3.02 -14.68 -20.09
CA ALA A 74 2.03 -14.49 -21.15
C ALA A 74 0.65 -15.06 -20.76
N LYS A 75 0.60 -16.29 -20.22
CA LYS A 75 -0.66 -16.87 -19.72
C LYS A 75 -1.32 -16.03 -18.61
N ASN A 76 -0.53 -15.55 -17.66
CA ASN A 76 -1.03 -14.71 -16.57
C ASN A 76 -1.53 -13.35 -17.08
N LEU A 77 -0.84 -12.78 -18.07
CA LEU A 77 -1.28 -11.56 -18.74
C LEU A 77 -2.60 -11.79 -19.48
N ALA A 78 -2.72 -12.88 -20.24
CA ALA A 78 -3.94 -13.25 -20.94
C ALA A 78 -5.15 -13.36 -20.00
N ILE A 79 -4.97 -14.00 -18.83
CA ILE A 79 -6.01 -14.10 -17.80
C ILE A 79 -6.41 -12.70 -17.29
N THR A 80 -5.42 -11.84 -17.05
CA THR A 80 -5.65 -10.48 -16.57
C THR A 80 -6.41 -9.65 -17.61
N LEU A 81 -5.98 -9.67 -18.88
CA LEU A 81 -6.64 -8.96 -19.99
C LEU A 81 -8.08 -9.44 -20.20
N ARG A 82 -8.34 -10.75 -20.07
CA ARG A 82 -9.71 -11.30 -20.10
C ARG A 82 -10.59 -10.77 -18.98
N LYS A 83 -10.04 -10.58 -17.77
CA LYS A 83 -10.76 -9.96 -16.65
C LYS A 83 -11.10 -8.50 -16.93
N GLY A 84 -10.22 -7.77 -17.65
CA GLY A 84 -10.46 -6.39 -18.06
C GLY A 84 -11.55 -6.24 -19.12
N GLY A 85 -11.71 -7.22 -20.02
CA GLY A 85 -12.79 -7.23 -21.03
C GLY A 85 -12.73 -6.08 -22.05
N ARG A 86 -11.58 -5.42 -22.17
CA ARG A 86 -11.33 -4.27 -23.06
C ARG A 86 -10.36 -4.67 -24.17
N SER A 87 -10.39 -3.97 -25.29
CA SER A 87 -9.38 -4.17 -26.34
C SER A 87 -8.01 -3.63 -25.88
N ILE A 88 -6.94 -4.18 -26.46
CA ILE A 88 -5.56 -3.71 -26.21
C ILE A 88 -5.45 -2.20 -26.44
N GLN A 89 -6.09 -1.72 -27.52
CA GLN A 89 -6.06 -0.31 -27.88
C GLN A 89 -6.77 0.55 -26.83
N ASP A 90 -7.96 0.14 -26.39
CA ASP A 90 -8.73 0.88 -25.38
C ASP A 90 -7.97 0.97 -24.05
N ILE A 91 -7.30 -0.11 -23.63
CA ILE A 91 -6.48 -0.10 -22.41
C ILE A 91 -5.33 0.90 -22.54
N CYS A 92 -4.59 0.89 -23.65
CA CYS A 92 -3.47 1.81 -23.85
C CYS A 92 -3.95 3.27 -23.90
N THR A 93 -5.02 3.54 -24.67
CA THR A 93 -5.61 4.88 -24.78
C THR A 93 -6.15 5.38 -23.45
N ALA A 94 -6.79 4.53 -22.64
CA ALA A 94 -7.26 4.91 -21.32
C ALA A 94 -6.13 5.31 -20.37
N ILE A 95 -4.99 4.60 -20.41
CA ILE A 95 -3.79 4.98 -19.63
C ILE A 95 -3.16 6.28 -20.13
N GLU A 96 -3.16 6.50 -21.46
CA GLU A 96 -2.62 7.73 -22.06
C GLU A 96 -3.48 8.96 -21.73
N THR A 97 -4.78 8.77 -21.59
CA THR A 97 -5.77 9.84 -21.35
C THR A 97 -6.24 9.96 -19.90
N TYR A 98 -5.75 9.10 -19.00
CA TYR A 98 -6.17 9.01 -17.59
C TYR A 98 -7.68 8.75 -17.41
N ASP A 99 -8.28 7.94 -18.28
CA ASP A 99 -9.72 7.64 -18.24
C ASP A 99 -10.07 6.62 -17.14
N GLN A 100 -10.46 7.14 -15.97
CA GLN A 100 -10.86 6.36 -14.80
C GLN A 100 -12.17 5.57 -14.98
N GLN A 101 -12.99 5.90 -15.97
CA GLN A 101 -14.24 5.16 -16.23
C GLN A 101 -14.00 3.96 -17.14
N ALA A 102 -13.00 4.04 -18.02
CA ALA A 102 -12.64 2.93 -18.90
C ALA A 102 -11.99 1.76 -18.16
N LEU A 103 -11.13 2.05 -17.17
CA LEU A 103 -10.34 1.07 -16.41
C LEU A 103 -10.60 1.16 -14.91
N SER A 104 -11.03 0.05 -14.30
CA SER A 104 -11.20 -0.03 -12.85
C SER A 104 -9.85 -0.06 -12.12
N LEU A 105 -9.84 0.40 -10.87
CA LEU A 105 -8.64 0.42 -10.02
C LEU A 105 -8.09 -0.98 -9.77
N ASP A 106 -8.94 -1.94 -9.44
CA ASP A 106 -8.56 -3.35 -9.30
C ASP A 106 -7.86 -3.89 -10.55
N PHE A 107 -8.31 -3.48 -11.73
CA PHE A 107 -7.69 -3.92 -12.99
C PHE A 107 -6.34 -3.24 -13.20
N LEU A 108 -6.22 -1.94 -12.92
CA LEU A 108 -4.96 -1.20 -13.01
C LEU A 108 -3.89 -1.76 -12.05
N GLU A 109 -4.27 -2.10 -10.82
CA GLU A 109 -3.36 -2.72 -9.85
C GLU A 109 -2.85 -4.09 -10.29
N LEU A 110 -3.73 -4.90 -10.89
CA LEU A 110 -3.31 -6.17 -11.50
C LEU A 110 -2.37 -5.92 -12.68
N LEU A 111 -2.68 -4.93 -13.52
CA LEU A 111 -1.90 -4.61 -14.71
C LEU A 111 -0.51 -4.05 -14.37
N LEU A 112 -0.33 -3.36 -13.24
CA LEU A 112 0.98 -2.89 -12.75
C LEU A 112 1.99 -4.04 -12.58
N ARG A 113 1.53 -5.27 -12.31
CA ARG A 113 2.41 -6.46 -12.18
C ARG A 113 3.01 -6.89 -13.53
N PHE A 114 2.48 -6.37 -14.62
CA PHE A 114 2.89 -6.66 -15.99
C PHE A 114 3.64 -5.50 -16.65
N LEU A 115 4.14 -4.53 -15.87
CA LEU A 115 5.06 -3.53 -16.40
C LEU A 115 6.22 -4.22 -17.14
N PRO A 116 6.57 -3.79 -18.37
CA PRO A 116 7.62 -4.41 -19.15
C PRO A 116 8.97 -4.29 -18.44
N THR A 117 9.63 -5.43 -18.25
CA THR A 117 10.98 -5.51 -17.70
C THR A 117 12.02 -4.99 -18.70
N GLU A 118 13.20 -4.60 -18.22
CA GLU A 118 14.33 -4.18 -19.08
C GLU A 118 14.71 -5.25 -20.12
N TYR A 119 14.60 -6.52 -19.74
CA TYR A 119 14.82 -7.64 -20.64
C TYR A 119 13.78 -7.69 -21.77
N GLU A 120 12.50 -7.60 -21.43
CA GLU A 120 11.40 -7.59 -22.40
C GLU A 120 11.51 -6.37 -23.34
N ARG A 121 11.84 -5.18 -22.81
CA ARG A 121 12.10 -3.98 -23.62
C ARG A 121 13.23 -4.19 -24.63
N THR A 122 14.29 -4.88 -24.22
CA THR A 122 15.42 -5.22 -25.10
C THR A 122 15.00 -6.18 -26.22
N LEU A 123 14.18 -7.19 -25.90
CA LEU A 123 13.65 -8.13 -26.88
C LEU A 123 12.71 -7.44 -27.88
N ILE A 124 11.79 -6.61 -27.38
CA ILE A 124 10.89 -5.79 -28.20
C ILE A 124 11.71 -4.90 -29.14
N GLY A 125 12.72 -4.19 -28.62
CA GLY A 125 13.58 -3.34 -29.44
C GLY A 125 14.46 -4.09 -30.46
N LYS A 126 14.73 -5.39 -30.26
CA LYS A 126 15.36 -6.25 -31.29
C LYS A 126 14.35 -6.62 -32.37
N PHE A 127 13.18 -7.11 -31.96
CA PHE A 127 12.09 -7.49 -32.84
C PHE A 127 11.70 -6.35 -33.80
N GLU A 128 11.56 -5.13 -33.28
CA GLU A 128 11.20 -3.95 -34.08
C GLU A 128 12.30 -3.54 -35.08
N ARG A 129 13.58 -3.67 -34.69
CA ARG A 129 14.71 -3.38 -35.60
C ARG A 129 14.80 -4.37 -36.75
N GLU A 130 14.42 -5.62 -36.50
CA GLU A 130 14.38 -6.67 -37.51
C GLU A 130 13.14 -6.56 -38.44
N GLN A 131 12.28 -5.55 -38.23
CA GLN A 131 11.04 -5.30 -38.99
C GLN A 131 10.15 -6.55 -39.13
N GLN A 132 10.16 -7.41 -38.11
CA GLN A 132 9.33 -8.60 -38.11
C GLN A 132 7.84 -8.20 -38.00
N PRO A 133 6.94 -8.83 -38.77
CA PRO A 133 5.53 -8.49 -38.77
C PRO A 133 4.91 -8.79 -37.39
N PRO A 134 4.33 -7.79 -36.70
CA PRO A 134 3.73 -7.99 -35.38
C PRO A 134 2.52 -8.93 -35.41
N GLU A 135 1.93 -9.17 -36.58
CA GLU A 135 0.81 -10.11 -36.78
C GLU A 135 1.20 -11.58 -36.56
N GLU A 136 2.51 -11.90 -36.56
CA GLU A 136 3.00 -13.25 -36.28
C GLU A 136 3.12 -13.54 -34.77
N LEU A 137 3.03 -12.50 -33.94
CA LEU A 137 3.12 -12.59 -32.49
C LEU A 137 1.79 -12.96 -31.83
N SER A 138 1.88 -13.48 -30.61
CA SER A 138 0.70 -13.68 -29.77
C SER A 138 0.02 -12.35 -29.42
N ASP A 139 -1.29 -12.37 -29.10
CA ASP A 139 -2.02 -11.17 -28.68
C ASP A 139 -1.37 -10.53 -27.44
N GLU A 140 -0.79 -11.35 -26.55
CA GLU A 140 -0.07 -10.92 -25.36
C GLU A 140 1.25 -10.21 -25.67
N ASP A 141 2.03 -10.73 -26.62
CA ASP A 141 3.27 -10.09 -27.08
C ASP A 141 2.95 -8.78 -27.82
N GLN A 142 1.88 -8.75 -28.63
CA GLN A 142 1.39 -7.53 -29.28
C GLN A 142 0.94 -6.49 -28.26
N PHE A 143 0.24 -6.91 -27.20
CA PHE A 143 -0.09 -6.05 -26.06
C PHE A 143 1.18 -5.49 -25.44
N MET A 144 2.17 -6.33 -25.12
CA MET A 144 3.39 -5.91 -24.44
C MET A 144 4.20 -4.89 -25.26
N ILE A 145 4.24 -5.04 -26.59
CA ILE A 145 4.84 -4.04 -27.49
C ILE A 145 4.14 -2.70 -27.33
N ARG A 146 2.81 -2.64 -27.49
CA ARG A 146 2.05 -1.38 -27.38
C ARG A 146 2.16 -0.78 -25.97
N PHE A 147 2.03 -1.62 -24.95
CA PHE A 147 2.13 -1.23 -23.55
C PHE A 147 3.50 -0.60 -23.25
N SER A 148 4.59 -1.20 -23.76
CA SER A 148 5.95 -0.68 -23.56
C SER A 148 6.25 0.67 -24.23
N LYS A 149 5.47 1.04 -25.25
CA LYS A 149 5.58 2.32 -25.98
C LYS A 149 4.95 3.48 -25.23
N ILE A 150 4.09 3.22 -24.25
CA ILE A 150 3.47 4.27 -23.45
C ILE A 150 4.56 5.01 -22.68
N PRO A 151 4.75 6.33 -22.91
CA PRO A 151 5.79 7.08 -22.24
C PRO A 151 5.48 7.18 -20.76
N ARG A 152 6.47 6.87 -19.92
CA ARG A 152 6.35 6.92 -18.45
C ARG A 152 5.18 6.08 -17.93
N LEU A 153 5.02 4.90 -18.51
CA LEU A 153 3.93 3.98 -18.21
C LEU A 153 3.71 3.74 -16.72
N ALA A 154 4.79 3.44 -15.98
CA ALA A 154 4.69 3.15 -14.56
C ALA A 154 4.15 4.36 -13.78
N GLU A 155 4.66 5.55 -14.08
CA GLU A 155 4.20 6.81 -13.47
C GLU A 155 2.76 7.13 -13.83
N ARG A 156 2.37 6.99 -15.11
CA ARG A 156 0.99 7.20 -15.57
C ARG A 156 0.01 6.30 -14.82
N MET A 157 0.31 5.00 -14.71
CA MET A 157 -0.54 4.05 -14.01
C MET A 157 -0.63 4.34 -12.51
N ASN A 158 0.49 4.66 -11.86
CA ASN A 158 0.49 5.04 -10.44
C ASN A 158 -0.31 6.32 -10.19
N VAL A 159 -0.18 7.34 -11.05
CA VAL A 159 -0.99 8.55 -10.98
C VAL A 159 -2.47 8.20 -11.18
N MET A 160 -2.81 7.42 -12.21
CA MET A 160 -4.20 7.04 -12.47
C MET A 160 -4.86 6.31 -11.29
N ILE A 161 -4.14 5.40 -10.63
CA ILE A 161 -4.59 4.72 -9.41
C ILE A 161 -4.77 5.72 -8.27
N PHE A 162 -3.79 6.61 -8.06
CA PHE A 162 -3.87 7.65 -7.04
C PHE A 162 -5.08 8.57 -7.24
N LEU A 163 -5.33 9.02 -8.48
CA LEU A 163 -6.46 9.88 -8.79
C LEU A 163 -7.79 9.21 -8.40
N GLY A 164 -7.91 7.88 -8.55
CA GLY A 164 -9.15 7.16 -8.25
C GLY A 164 -9.32 6.90 -6.75
N ASN A 165 -8.23 6.65 -6.03
CA ASN A 165 -8.26 6.43 -4.58
C ASN A 165 -8.31 7.73 -3.76
N PHE A 166 -7.99 8.88 -4.35
CA PHE A 166 -7.84 10.14 -3.60
C PHE A 166 -9.08 10.50 -2.81
N ASN A 167 -10.26 10.51 -3.46
CA ASN A 167 -11.48 10.98 -2.82
C ASN A 167 -11.89 10.07 -1.65
N ASP A 168 -11.81 8.76 -1.83
CA ASP A 168 -12.17 7.79 -0.78
C ASP A 168 -11.20 7.89 0.40
N THR A 169 -9.89 8.01 0.12
CA THR A 169 -8.87 8.19 1.16
C THR A 169 -9.05 9.53 1.88
N ALA A 170 -9.31 10.61 1.15
CA ALA A 170 -9.54 11.93 1.74
C ALA A 170 -10.81 11.93 2.61
N GLN A 171 -11.89 11.28 2.18
CA GLN A 171 -13.12 11.16 2.95
C GLN A 171 -12.94 10.36 4.25
N LEU A 172 -12.12 9.31 4.24
CA LEU A 172 -11.78 8.55 5.45
C LEU A 172 -10.97 9.38 6.46
N LEU A 173 -10.16 10.33 5.97
CA LEU A 173 -9.32 11.19 6.79
C LEU A 173 -10.03 12.48 7.22
N MET A 174 -11.07 12.90 6.50
CA MET A 174 -11.89 14.02 6.91
C MET A 174 -12.71 13.63 8.15
N PRO A 175 -12.81 14.51 9.17
CA PRO A 175 -13.70 14.28 10.28
C PRO A 175 -15.13 14.16 9.76
N VAL A 176 -15.83 13.09 10.17
CA VAL A 176 -17.21 12.82 9.76
C VAL A 176 -18.06 14.07 10.05
N GLU A 177 -18.56 14.73 9.00
CA GLU A 177 -19.44 15.90 9.11
C GLU A 177 -20.79 15.48 9.70
N GLY A 178 -20.83 15.25 11.01
CA GLY A 178 -22.04 15.20 11.80
C GLY A 178 -22.36 16.59 12.36
N PRO A 179 -23.62 16.89 12.72
CA PRO A 179 -24.06 18.21 13.20
C PRO A 179 -23.43 18.69 14.53
N GLN A 180 -22.37 18.03 15.01
CA GLN A 180 -21.59 18.37 16.19
C GLN A 180 -20.07 18.16 15.95
N SER A 181 -19.59 18.23 14.70
CA SER A 181 -18.15 18.24 14.45
C SER A 181 -17.57 19.56 14.96
N LEU A 182 -17.09 19.56 16.21
CA LEU A 182 -16.15 20.60 16.62
C LEU A 182 -14.90 20.45 15.74
N PRO A 183 -14.40 21.54 15.14
CA PRO A 183 -13.04 21.57 14.64
C PRO A 183 -12.17 21.05 15.79
N TRP A 184 -11.28 20.11 15.52
CA TRP A 184 -10.35 19.55 16.51
C TRP A 184 -9.57 20.66 17.27
N ALA A 185 -9.60 21.91 16.76
CA ALA A 185 -9.04 23.14 17.30
C ALA A 185 -9.74 23.76 18.52
N GLU A 186 -10.96 23.34 18.90
CA GLU A 186 -11.75 24.06 19.91
C GLU A 186 -11.76 23.44 21.31
N VAL A 187 -10.81 22.55 21.62
CA VAL A 187 -10.64 22.01 22.98
C VAL A 187 -9.52 22.75 23.70
N ARG A 188 -9.84 23.92 24.27
CA ARG A 188 -8.92 24.69 25.15
C ARG A 188 -8.88 24.08 26.55
N TRP A 189 -7.93 23.19 26.81
CA TRP A 189 -7.58 22.75 28.16
C TRP A 189 -6.73 23.82 28.87
N GLY A 190 -7.26 24.42 29.94
CA GLY A 190 -6.68 25.59 30.62
C GLY A 190 -5.54 25.23 31.58
N GLY A 191 -4.33 25.76 31.33
CA GLY A 191 -3.05 25.50 32.01
C GLY A 191 -3.05 25.36 33.54
N GLY A 192 -2.61 24.19 34.02
CA GLY A 192 -2.34 23.83 35.40
C GLY A 192 -1.46 22.58 35.43
N ARG A 193 -0.36 22.60 36.21
CA ARG A 193 0.59 21.48 36.30
C ARG A 193 0.01 20.36 37.17
N GLY A 194 -0.34 19.23 36.57
CA GLY A 194 -0.87 18.04 37.26
C GLY A 194 0.11 16.85 37.28
N VAL A 195 -0.07 15.98 38.28
CA VAL A 195 0.60 14.67 38.39
C VAL A 195 0.03 13.75 37.29
N GLY A 196 0.84 12.85 36.72
CA GLY A 196 0.43 11.96 35.63
C GLY A 196 -0.95 11.31 35.87
N ALA A 197 -1.90 11.61 34.99
CA ALA A 197 -3.33 11.40 35.22
C ALA A 197 -3.69 9.92 35.42
N ASP A 198 -3.06 9.00 34.69
CA ASP A 198 -3.36 7.56 34.76
C ASP A 198 -3.22 6.96 36.17
N ALA A 199 -2.06 7.21 36.79
CA ALA A 199 -1.73 6.66 38.11
C ALA A 199 -2.63 7.26 39.21
N ALA A 200 -2.99 8.55 39.08
CA ALA A 200 -3.83 9.22 40.06
C ALA A 200 -5.29 8.76 39.96
N LEU A 201 -5.86 8.67 38.74
CA LEU A 201 -7.26 8.28 38.52
C LEU A 201 -7.51 6.83 38.91
N SER A 202 -6.58 5.92 38.59
CA SER A 202 -6.69 4.50 38.98
C SER A 202 -6.64 4.32 40.51
N GLN A 203 -5.84 5.10 41.23
CA GLN A 203 -5.73 5.02 42.69
C GLN A 203 -6.98 5.50 43.45
N LEU A 204 -7.80 6.39 42.86
CA LEU A 204 -9.05 6.86 43.47
C LEU A 204 -10.09 5.73 43.65
N LEU A 205 -10.06 4.74 42.75
CA LEU A 205 -10.92 3.55 42.82
C LEU A 205 -10.40 2.52 43.83
N GLU A 206 -9.09 2.45 44.04
CA GLU A 206 -8.45 1.46 44.92
C GLU A 206 -8.45 1.87 46.40
N MET A 207 -8.35 3.17 46.68
CA MET A 207 -8.33 3.66 48.06
C MET A 207 -9.71 3.53 48.70
N LYS A 208 -9.81 2.66 49.71
CA LYS A 208 -11.03 2.43 50.51
C LYS A 208 -10.97 3.14 51.85
N SER A 209 -12.14 3.48 52.37
CA SER A 209 -12.31 3.95 53.74
C SER A 209 -11.86 2.88 54.75
N THR A 210 -11.59 3.31 55.98
CA THR A 210 -11.20 2.40 57.09
C THR A 210 -12.23 1.30 57.36
N ASP A 211 -13.51 1.60 57.15
CA ASP A 211 -14.62 0.65 57.27
C ASP A 211 -14.87 -0.18 55.98
N ARG A 212 -14.09 0.07 54.92
CA ARG A 212 -14.16 -0.55 53.58
C ARG A 212 -15.53 -0.45 52.89
N LYS A 213 -16.41 0.45 53.34
CA LYS A 213 -17.76 0.62 52.78
C LYS A 213 -17.83 1.54 51.56
N GLN A 214 -16.83 2.41 51.38
CA GLN A 214 -16.77 3.34 50.26
C GLN A 214 -15.32 3.52 49.77
N THR A 215 -15.17 3.98 48.54
CA THR A 215 -13.86 4.39 48.00
C THR A 215 -13.67 5.89 48.14
N LEU A 216 -12.44 6.37 47.96
CA LEU A 216 -12.13 7.79 47.91
C LEU A 216 -12.93 8.49 46.81
N LEU A 217 -13.14 7.83 45.66
CA LEU A 217 -13.99 8.35 44.58
C LEU A 217 -15.44 8.62 45.05
N HIS A 218 -16.06 7.68 45.78
CA HIS A 218 -17.42 7.87 46.30
C HIS A 218 -17.50 9.08 47.26
N TYR A 219 -16.48 9.27 48.09
CA TYR A 219 -16.38 10.43 48.98
C TYR A 219 -16.24 11.74 48.19
N LEU A 220 -15.38 11.76 47.17
CA LEU A 220 -15.20 12.94 46.30
C LEU A 220 -16.48 13.31 45.55
N VAL A 221 -17.19 12.32 44.99
CA VAL A 221 -18.50 12.55 44.33
C VAL A 221 -19.48 13.20 45.29
N ARG A 222 -19.58 12.72 46.54
CA ARG A 222 -20.46 13.34 47.54
C ARG A 222 -20.09 14.80 47.83
N VAL A 223 -18.80 15.08 48.00
CA VAL A 223 -18.30 16.45 48.24
C VAL A 223 -18.59 17.36 47.04
N ILE A 224 -18.40 16.86 45.81
CA ILE A 224 -18.72 17.60 44.58
C ILE A 224 -20.21 17.92 44.53
N MET A 225 -21.08 16.94 44.79
CA MET A 225 -22.54 17.16 44.80
C MET A 225 -23.00 18.17 45.87
N GLU A 226 -22.34 18.20 47.03
CA GLU A 226 -22.70 19.10 48.13
C GLU A 226 -22.11 20.51 47.99
N LYS A 227 -20.86 20.63 47.50
CA LYS A 227 -20.10 21.89 47.53
C LYS A 227 -19.83 22.52 46.16
N TYR A 228 -19.88 21.73 45.09
CA TYR A 228 -19.56 22.14 43.72
C TYR A 228 -20.57 21.54 42.72
N PRO A 229 -21.88 21.79 42.88
CA PRO A 229 -22.92 21.20 42.03
C PRO A 229 -22.74 21.52 40.55
N GLU A 230 -22.10 22.64 40.21
CA GLU A 230 -21.73 23.01 38.84
C GLU A 230 -20.80 21.99 38.15
N LEU A 231 -20.00 21.25 38.92
CA LEU A 231 -19.08 20.25 38.37
C LEU A 231 -19.75 18.89 38.15
N THR A 232 -21.00 18.68 38.58
CA THR A 232 -21.67 17.37 38.41
C THR A 232 -21.89 17.00 36.94
N GLY A 233 -21.93 17.99 36.05
CA GLY A 233 -22.10 17.80 34.62
C GLY A 233 -20.81 17.68 33.81
N PHE A 234 -19.61 17.70 34.41
CA PHE A 234 -18.35 17.84 33.66
C PHE A 234 -18.14 16.79 32.55
N HIS A 235 -18.69 15.58 32.72
CA HIS A 235 -18.61 14.51 31.73
C HIS A 235 -19.33 14.85 30.41
N THR A 236 -20.31 15.77 30.42
CA THR A 236 -20.97 16.23 29.19
C THR A 236 -20.13 17.22 28.41
N GLU A 237 -19.09 17.81 29.01
CA GLU A 237 -18.15 18.69 28.31
C GLU A 237 -17.09 17.87 27.53
N LEU A 238 -16.90 16.61 27.91
CA LEU A 238 -15.96 15.66 27.31
C LEU A 238 -16.60 14.91 26.13
N HIS A 239 -16.55 15.53 24.96
CA HIS A 239 -17.10 14.95 23.74
C HIS A 239 -16.09 14.05 23.00
N PHE A 240 -16.61 13.03 22.31
CA PHE A 240 -15.85 12.19 21.35
C PHE A 240 -14.65 11.42 21.92
N LEU A 241 -14.51 11.29 23.23
CA LEU A 241 -13.43 10.52 23.85
C LEU A 241 -13.43 9.05 23.42
N ASP A 242 -14.62 8.48 23.22
CA ASP A 242 -14.84 7.12 22.71
C ASP A 242 -14.25 6.93 21.31
N LYS A 243 -14.50 7.89 20.41
CA LYS A 243 -13.97 7.87 19.05
C LYS A 243 -12.49 8.16 19.04
N ALA A 244 -12.04 9.20 19.75
CA ALA A 244 -10.65 9.62 19.82
C ALA A 244 -9.73 8.52 20.37
N GLY A 245 -10.21 7.72 21.32
CA GLY A 245 -9.51 6.55 21.86
C GLY A 245 -9.35 5.37 20.89
N THR A 246 -9.96 5.42 19.71
CA THR A 246 -9.79 4.38 18.67
C THR A 246 -8.91 4.83 17.50
N VAL A 247 -8.58 6.13 17.44
CA VAL A 247 -7.86 6.72 16.31
C VAL A 247 -6.35 6.51 16.47
N SER A 248 -5.72 6.01 15.40
CA SER A 248 -4.27 6.02 15.26
C SER A 248 -3.83 7.35 14.63
N LEU A 249 -3.41 8.31 15.45
CA LEU A 249 -2.94 9.61 14.96
C LEU A 249 -1.74 9.47 14.01
N ASP A 250 -0.80 8.56 14.32
CA ASP A 250 0.34 8.30 13.43
C ASP A 250 -0.09 7.74 12.07
N GLY A 251 -1.10 6.87 12.04
CA GLY A 251 -1.69 6.34 10.81
C GLY A 251 -2.31 7.44 9.96
N VAL A 252 -3.17 8.28 10.57
CA VAL A 252 -3.78 9.44 9.91
C VAL A 252 -2.70 10.36 9.33
N LEU A 253 -1.66 10.70 10.10
CA LEU A 253 -0.58 11.55 9.63
C LEU A 253 0.23 10.92 8.49
N GLN A 254 0.40 9.60 8.50
CA GLN A 254 1.05 8.86 7.42
C GLN A 254 0.22 8.87 6.14
N ASP A 255 -1.10 8.71 6.25
CA ASP A 255 -1.99 8.70 5.10
C ASP A 255 -2.07 10.11 4.47
N VAL A 256 -2.15 11.18 5.28
CA VAL A 256 -2.06 12.57 4.79
C VAL A 256 -0.75 12.83 4.04
N ARG A 257 0.39 12.33 4.56
CA ARG A 257 1.68 12.42 3.86
C ARG A 257 1.68 11.66 2.54
N SER A 258 1.08 10.47 2.51
CA SER A 258 0.96 9.65 1.29
C SER A 258 0.12 10.36 0.23
N LEU A 259 -1.00 10.99 0.63
CA LEU A 259 -1.82 11.82 -0.25
C LEU A 259 -1.05 13.03 -0.79
N GLN A 260 -0.28 13.70 0.05
CA GLN A 260 0.57 14.82 -0.38
C GLN A 260 1.61 14.39 -1.42
N GLN A 261 2.26 13.25 -1.22
CA GLN A 261 3.23 12.70 -2.17
C GLN A 261 2.57 12.34 -3.50
N GLY A 262 1.37 11.75 -3.47
CA GLY A 262 0.57 11.46 -4.65
C GLY A 262 0.15 12.72 -5.43
N MET A 263 -0.24 13.79 -4.73
CA MET A 263 -0.51 15.10 -5.34
C MET A 263 0.72 15.67 -6.04
N GLU A 264 1.90 15.59 -5.42
CA GLU A 264 3.14 16.08 -6.03
C GLU A 264 3.59 15.21 -7.22
N LEU A 265 3.36 13.89 -7.18
CA LEU A 265 3.57 13.02 -8.34
C LEU A 265 2.65 13.43 -9.51
N THR A 266 1.37 13.66 -9.22
CA THR A 266 0.37 14.12 -10.20
C THR A 266 0.76 15.47 -10.81
N ARG A 267 1.22 16.42 -9.99
CA ARG A 267 1.71 17.73 -10.42
C ARG A 267 2.95 17.63 -11.30
N ARG A 268 3.92 16.77 -10.95
CA ARG A 268 5.10 16.49 -11.77
C ARG A 268 4.73 15.84 -13.10
N GLU A 269 3.73 14.97 -13.12
CA GLU A 269 3.22 14.37 -14.35
C GLU A 269 2.55 15.41 -15.26
N PHE A 270 1.71 16.27 -14.69
CA PHE A 270 1.07 17.37 -15.40
C PHE A 270 2.11 18.33 -16.03
N MET A 271 3.17 18.70 -15.30
CA MET A 271 4.26 19.54 -15.85
C MET A 271 4.99 18.93 -17.05
N ARG A 272 4.88 17.61 -17.25
CA ARG A 272 5.47 16.89 -18.40
C ARG A 272 4.47 16.69 -19.54
N GLN A 273 3.19 16.80 -19.24
CA GLN A 273 2.05 16.62 -20.15
C GLN A 273 1.09 17.80 -19.99
N ASP A 274 1.58 19.00 -20.33
CA ASP A 274 0.99 20.31 -20.04
C ASP A 274 -0.46 20.49 -20.58
N ASP A 275 -0.95 19.52 -21.37
CA ASP A 275 -2.24 19.55 -22.06
C ASP A 275 -3.25 18.48 -21.58
N SER A 276 -3.01 17.81 -20.44
CA SER A 276 -3.99 16.85 -19.90
C SER A 276 -5.10 17.57 -19.10
N PRO A 277 -6.36 17.61 -19.59
CA PRO A 277 -7.46 18.28 -18.89
C PRO A 277 -7.81 17.56 -17.59
N VAL A 278 -7.72 16.22 -17.57
CA VAL A 278 -8.04 15.38 -16.39
C VAL A 278 -7.13 15.73 -15.21
N LEU A 279 -5.82 15.79 -15.44
CA LEU A 279 -4.85 16.12 -14.39
C LEU A 279 -5.03 17.57 -13.91
N LYS A 280 -5.29 18.50 -14.83
CA LYS A 280 -5.52 19.92 -14.51
C LYS A 280 -6.74 20.12 -13.63
N ASP A 281 -7.87 19.52 -14.02
CA ASP A 281 -9.11 19.61 -13.27
C ASP A 281 -8.99 18.94 -11.90
N PHE A 282 -8.36 17.76 -11.84
CA PHE A 282 -8.11 17.06 -10.58
C PHE A 282 -7.24 17.90 -9.63
N LEU A 283 -6.12 18.45 -10.10
CA LEU A 283 -5.23 19.27 -9.28
C LEU A 283 -5.94 20.53 -8.76
N ARG A 284 -6.78 21.16 -9.59
CA ARG A 284 -7.56 22.35 -9.20
C ARG A 284 -8.60 22.04 -8.13
N VAL A 285 -9.35 20.95 -8.28
CA VAL A 285 -10.43 20.59 -7.34
C VAL A 285 -9.87 20.11 -6.01
N ASN A 286 -8.81 19.31 -6.05
CA ASN A 286 -8.30 18.62 -4.87
C ASN A 286 -7.17 19.37 -4.14
N SER A 287 -6.64 20.46 -4.69
CA SER A 287 -5.62 21.27 -4.02
C SER A 287 -6.14 21.86 -2.71
N GLU A 288 -7.34 22.43 -2.71
CA GLU A 288 -7.96 23.02 -1.52
C GLU A 288 -8.26 21.95 -0.46
N VAL A 289 -8.74 20.78 -0.89
CA VAL A 289 -8.99 19.63 -0.02
C VAL A 289 -7.69 19.17 0.65
N MET A 290 -6.60 19.06 -0.12
CA MET A 290 -5.30 18.66 0.40
C MET A 290 -4.73 19.68 1.39
N GLU A 291 -4.85 20.98 1.09
CA GLU A 291 -4.42 22.05 2.00
C GLU A 291 -5.20 22.04 3.31
N LYS A 292 -6.54 21.90 3.23
CA LYS A 292 -7.39 21.77 4.41
C LYS A 292 -7.00 20.54 5.25
N LEU A 293 -6.82 19.38 4.62
CA LEU A 293 -6.43 18.15 5.30
C LEU A 293 -5.06 18.27 6.00
N GLN A 294 -4.11 18.96 5.39
CA GLN A 294 -2.81 19.24 6.00
C GLN A 294 -2.91 20.19 7.20
N ALA A 295 -3.72 21.25 7.09
CA ALA A 295 -3.96 22.16 8.20
C ALA A 295 -4.66 21.44 9.36
N ASP A 296 -5.70 20.67 9.05
CA ASP A 296 -6.50 19.93 10.03
C ASP A 296 -5.65 18.91 10.77
N SER A 297 -4.88 18.09 10.03
CA SER A 297 -4.01 17.08 10.65
C SER A 297 -2.88 17.69 11.49
N ARG A 298 -2.33 18.83 11.06
CA ARG A 298 -1.27 19.53 11.81
C ARG A 298 -1.80 19.96 13.15
N THR A 299 -2.89 20.70 13.17
CA THR A 299 -3.30 21.28 14.43
C THR A 299 -4.12 20.29 15.28
N ALA A 300 -4.63 19.18 14.70
CA ALA A 300 -5.07 18.02 15.48
C ALA A 300 -3.91 17.38 16.25
N LYS A 301 -2.74 17.27 15.61
CA LYS A 301 -1.52 16.80 16.27
C LYS A 301 -1.10 17.76 17.39
N GLU A 302 -1.05 19.07 17.11
CA GLU A 302 -0.67 20.08 18.12
C GLU A 302 -1.64 20.11 19.31
N ALA A 303 -2.95 20.00 19.05
CA ALA A 303 -3.98 19.94 20.09
C ALA A 303 -3.82 18.67 20.96
N TYR A 304 -3.53 17.53 20.33
CA TYR A 304 -3.26 16.28 21.04
C TYR A 304 -2.00 16.39 21.91
N GLU A 305 -0.88 16.82 21.33
CA GLU A 305 0.39 16.99 22.05
C GLU A 305 0.22 17.94 23.25
N SER A 306 -0.46 19.08 23.04
CA SER A 306 -0.76 20.03 24.11
C SER A 306 -1.64 19.43 25.21
N ALA A 307 -2.63 18.59 24.87
CA ALA A 307 -3.47 17.93 25.87
C ALA A 307 -2.68 16.91 26.69
N VAL A 308 -1.87 16.07 26.05
CA VAL A 308 -1.05 15.06 26.75
C VAL A 308 -0.04 15.74 27.67
N GLU A 309 0.64 16.78 27.20
CA GLU A 309 1.58 17.57 28.01
C GLU A 309 0.88 18.28 29.18
N TYR A 310 -0.35 18.77 28.95
CA TYR A 310 -1.18 19.39 29.99
C TYR A 310 -1.48 18.43 31.15
N PHE A 311 -1.72 17.15 30.85
CA PHE A 311 -1.92 16.11 31.86
C PHE A 311 -0.59 15.51 32.39
N GLY A 312 0.56 16.08 32.02
CA GLY A 312 1.88 15.70 32.52
C GLY A 312 2.46 14.42 31.89
N GLU A 313 1.88 13.95 30.78
CA GLU A 313 2.34 12.79 30.04
C GLU A 313 3.21 13.18 28.84
N ASN A 314 3.93 12.21 28.27
CA ASN A 314 4.73 12.42 27.09
C ASN A 314 3.96 11.96 25.84
N PRO A 315 3.66 12.85 24.87
CA PRO A 315 2.90 12.51 23.66
C PRO A 315 3.62 11.50 22.76
N LYS A 316 4.93 11.32 22.91
CA LYS A 316 5.69 10.31 22.14
C LYS A 316 5.51 8.89 22.65
N THR A 317 5.11 8.73 23.92
CA THR A 317 4.96 7.42 24.57
C THR A 317 3.52 7.08 24.89
N SER A 318 2.62 8.05 24.74
CA SER A 318 1.23 7.97 25.14
C SER A 318 0.43 8.32 23.89
N PRO A 319 -0.02 7.33 23.09
CA PRO A 319 -0.85 7.56 21.92
C PRO A 319 -2.34 7.76 22.32
N PRO A 320 -3.19 8.30 21.41
CA PRO A 320 -4.61 8.52 21.70
C PRO A 320 -5.34 7.28 22.23
N THR A 321 -4.96 6.12 21.70
CA THR A 321 -5.49 4.80 22.07
C THR A 321 -5.17 4.36 23.49
N THR A 322 -4.21 5.02 24.15
CA THR A 322 -3.89 4.79 25.55
C THR A 322 -4.39 5.95 26.41
N PHE A 323 -4.22 7.18 25.92
CA PHE A 323 -4.53 8.39 26.66
C PHE A 323 -6.04 8.62 26.87
N PHE A 324 -6.86 8.60 25.81
CA PHE A 324 -8.29 8.90 25.95
C PHE A 324 -9.09 7.83 26.74
N PRO A 325 -8.79 6.52 26.63
CA PRO A 325 -9.46 5.51 27.44
C PRO A 325 -9.32 5.70 28.96
N MET A 326 -8.30 6.42 29.44
CA MET A 326 -8.15 6.73 30.87
C MET A 326 -9.30 7.60 31.38
N PHE A 327 -9.72 8.58 30.58
CA PHE A 327 -10.85 9.45 30.89
C PHE A 327 -12.19 8.74 30.71
N MET A 328 -12.30 7.80 29.76
CA MET A 328 -13.51 6.99 29.58
C MET A 328 -13.74 6.01 30.73
N ARG A 329 -12.66 5.54 31.36
CA ARG A 329 -12.71 4.63 32.49
C ARG A 329 -13.06 5.34 33.80
N PHE A 330 -12.67 6.60 33.94
CA PHE A 330 -12.90 7.43 35.12
C PHE A 330 -14.37 7.87 35.22
#